data_AF-A0A3M1CU91-F1
#
_entry.id   AF-A0A3M1CU91-F1
#
_cell.length_a   1.000
_cell.length_b   1.000
_cell.length_c   1.000
_cell.angle_alpha   90.00
_cell.angle_beta   90.00
_cell.angle_gamma   90.00
#
_symmetry.space_group_name_H-M   'P 1'
#
loop_
_entity.id
_entity.type
_entity.pdbx_description
1 polymer ?
#
loop_
_entity_poly.entity_id
_entity_poly.type
_entity_poly.pdbx_seq_one_letter_code
_entity_poly.pdbx_strand_id
1 'polypeptide(L)'
;LSVVGARAAVGGMIQLAVVDREAQVKLGAHLMDMSVDQGVRVRAGGRLVTAPLGLAGVCVGRRTIVGAGLRVAPGRALPPGLSIVPPLGEVVQRIPDGLQGTVTVSDGRLVPLER
;
A
#
# COMPACT_ATOMS: atom_id res chain seq x y z
N LEU A 1 -10.26 -16.35 15.92
CA LEU A 1 -10.60 -15.13 16.69
C LEU A 1 -12.10 -15.19 17.01
N SER A 2 -12.52 -14.84 18.21
CA SER A 2 -13.92 -14.96 18.66
C SER A 2 -14.51 -13.58 18.96
N VAL A 3 -15.75 -13.35 18.55
CA VAL A 3 -16.54 -12.16 18.90
C VAL A 3 -17.62 -12.55 19.91
N VAL A 4 -17.79 -11.76 20.98
CA VAL A 4 -18.68 -12.11 22.11
C VAL A 4 -19.91 -11.20 22.18
N GLY A 5 -19.82 -9.98 21.66
CA GLY A 5 -20.87 -8.97 21.76
C GLY A 5 -21.76 -8.88 20.53
N ALA A 6 -23.02 -8.50 20.73
CA ALA A 6 -23.90 -8.09 19.64
C ALA A 6 -23.26 -6.91 18.88
N ARG A 7 -23.25 -6.99 17.53
CA ARG A 7 -22.66 -5.98 16.62
C ARG A 7 -21.13 -5.84 16.72
N ALA A 8 -20.44 -6.75 17.42
CA ALA A 8 -19.00 -6.86 17.34
C ALA A 8 -18.60 -7.49 15.99
N ALA A 9 -17.54 -6.97 15.39
CA ALA A 9 -16.97 -7.50 14.16
C ALA A 9 -15.45 -7.65 14.34
N VAL A 10 -14.89 -8.70 13.74
CA VAL A 10 -13.46 -8.84 13.53
C VAL A 10 -13.20 -8.77 12.03
N GLY A 11 -12.36 -7.83 11.62
CA GLY A 11 -11.62 -7.87 10.36
C GLY A 11 -10.15 -8.16 10.66
N GLY A 12 -9.41 -8.74 9.72
CA GLY A 12 -7.95 -8.86 9.88
C GLY A 12 -7.28 -10.15 9.41
N MET A 13 -8.00 -11.08 8.79
CA MET A 13 -7.39 -12.29 8.19
C MET A 13 -7.86 -12.59 6.76
N ILE A 14 -8.80 -11.82 6.20
CA ILE A 14 -9.50 -12.21 4.97
C ILE A 14 -9.67 -10.99 4.06
N GLN A 15 -8.94 -11.07 2.94
CA GLN A 15 -9.01 -10.26 1.72
C GLN A 15 -8.38 -8.85 1.75
N LEU A 16 -7.04 -8.83 1.79
CA LEU A 16 -6.16 -7.68 1.56
C LEU A 16 -6.41 -7.01 0.19
N ALA A 17 -6.53 -7.82 -0.87
CA ALA A 17 -6.70 -7.33 -2.24
C ALA A 17 -7.20 -8.39 -3.23
N VAL A 18 -7.71 -7.93 -4.37
CA VAL A 18 -7.92 -8.71 -5.58
C VAL A 18 -6.90 -8.26 -6.63
N VAL A 19 -6.14 -9.20 -7.19
CA VAL A 19 -5.07 -8.93 -8.16
C VAL A 19 -5.41 -9.58 -9.49
N ASP A 20 -5.54 -8.78 -10.53
CA ASP A 20 -5.93 -9.21 -11.88
C ASP A 20 -4.73 -9.78 -12.68
N ARG A 21 -4.99 -10.30 -13.88
CA ARG A 21 -4.01 -10.98 -14.74
C ARG A 21 -2.78 -10.12 -15.01
N GLU A 22 -1.61 -10.75 -14.91
CA GLU A 22 -0.29 -10.13 -15.15
C GLU A 22 0.05 -8.94 -14.21
N ALA A 23 -0.79 -8.65 -13.21
CA ALA A 23 -0.44 -7.68 -12.19
C ALA A 23 0.58 -8.26 -11.20
N GLN A 24 1.37 -7.38 -10.60
CA GLN A 24 2.50 -7.75 -9.74
C GLN A 24 2.49 -6.89 -8.49
N VAL A 25 2.60 -7.52 -7.32
CA VAL A 25 2.75 -6.85 -6.03
C VAL A 25 4.12 -7.23 -5.48
N LYS A 26 4.99 -6.24 -5.31
CA LYS A 26 6.38 -6.47 -4.90
C LYS A 26 6.50 -6.58 -3.38
N LEU A 27 7.63 -7.14 -2.94
CA LEU A 27 7.91 -7.40 -1.52
C LEU A 27 7.69 -6.15 -0.66
N GLY A 28 7.06 -6.34 0.50
CA GLY A 28 6.81 -5.25 1.45
C GLY A 28 5.75 -4.24 1.00
N ALA A 29 5.10 -4.43 -0.14
CA ALA A 29 3.90 -3.65 -0.44
C ALA A 29 2.74 -4.09 0.46
N HIS A 30 2.00 -3.13 1.00
CA HIS A 30 0.84 -3.35 1.87
C HIS A 30 -0.43 -2.83 1.19
N LEU A 31 -1.29 -3.77 0.82
CA LEU A 31 -2.63 -3.48 0.32
C LEU A 31 -3.60 -3.56 1.49
N MET A 32 -4.06 -2.41 1.98
CA MET A 32 -4.87 -2.32 3.20
C MET A 32 -6.34 -2.58 2.91
N ASP A 33 -7.05 -3.08 3.91
CA ASP A 33 -8.46 -3.48 3.81
C ASP A 33 -9.34 -2.94 4.96
N MET A 34 -8.74 -2.24 5.94
CA MET A 34 -9.41 -1.79 7.16
C MET A 34 -9.22 -0.30 7.41
N SER A 35 -10.24 0.35 7.93
CA SER A 35 -10.15 1.70 8.52
C SER A 35 -10.76 1.70 9.93
N VAL A 36 -10.20 2.54 10.82
CA VAL A 36 -10.49 2.52 12.26
C VAL A 36 -11.66 3.44 12.64
N ASP A 37 -11.68 4.65 12.09
CA ASP A 37 -12.59 5.74 12.49
C ASP A 37 -13.57 6.16 11.38
N GLN A 38 -13.32 5.74 10.14
CA GLN A 38 -14.12 6.09 8.98
C GLN A 38 -14.46 4.86 8.14
N GLY A 39 -15.69 4.78 7.66
CA GLY A 39 -16.08 3.69 6.77
C GLY A 39 -15.24 3.71 5.49
N VAL A 40 -14.73 2.56 5.06
CA VAL A 40 -13.95 2.46 3.82
C VAL A 40 -14.82 2.84 2.63
N ARG A 41 -14.37 3.83 1.84
CA ARG A 41 -15.09 4.31 0.65
C ARG A 41 -14.58 3.58 -0.60
N VAL A 42 -15.50 3.02 -1.37
CA VAL A 42 -15.20 2.27 -2.60
C VAL A 42 -16.01 2.80 -3.78
N ARG A 43 -15.46 2.69 -5.00
CA ARG A 43 -16.26 2.93 -6.22
C ARG A 43 -17.00 1.65 -6.61
N ALA A 44 -18.33 1.72 -6.65
CA ALA A 44 -19.22 0.66 -7.12
C ALA A 44 -20.25 1.25 -8.08
N GLY A 45 -20.36 0.71 -9.30
CA GLY A 45 -21.29 1.23 -10.32
C GLY A 45 -21.11 2.73 -10.62
N GLY A 46 -19.86 3.21 -10.67
CA GLY A 46 -19.53 4.62 -10.91
C GLY A 46 -19.73 5.55 -9.69
N ARG A 47 -20.27 5.07 -8.57
CA ARG A 47 -20.57 5.86 -7.38
C ARG A 47 -19.63 5.53 -6.22
N LEU A 48 -19.34 6.50 -5.37
CA LEU A 48 -18.54 6.29 -4.16
C LEU A 48 -19.45 5.91 -2.98
N VAL A 49 -19.41 4.66 -2.54
CA VAL A 49 -20.25 4.12 -1.45
C VAL A 49 -19.40 3.76 -0.23
N THR A 50 -20.03 3.62 0.94
CA THR A 50 -19.37 3.16 2.17
C THR A 50 -19.50 1.64 2.29
N ALA A 51 -18.37 0.96 2.44
CA ALA A 51 -18.34 -0.48 2.63
C ALA A 51 -18.87 -0.85 4.03
N PRO A 52 -19.68 -1.93 4.15
CA PRO A 52 -20.10 -2.45 5.44
C PRO A 52 -18.89 -2.77 6.34
N LEU A 53 -19.05 -2.57 7.66
CA LEU A 53 -18.04 -2.87 8.69
C LEU A 53 -16.73 -2.08 8.59
N GLY A 54 -16.61 -1.11 7.67
CA GLY A 54 -15.34 -0.41 7.45
C GLY A 54 -14.27 -1.29 6.82
N LEU A 55 -14.69 -2.30 6.05
CA LEU A 55 -13.81 -3.28 5.43
C LEU A 55 -13.96 -3.27 3.90
N ALA A 56 -12.89 -2.92 3.18
CA ALA A 56 -12.77 -3.23 1.77
C ALA A 56 -11.30 -3.19 1.33
N GLY A 57 -10.83 -4.28 0.71
CA GLY A 57 -9.49 -4.39 0.17
C GLY A 57 -9.23 -3.55 -1.08
N VAL A 58 -8.04 -3.71 -1.65
CA VAL A 58 -7.60 -3.02 -2.87
C VAL A 58 -7.87 -3.87 -4.10
N CYS A 59 -8.33 -3.26 -5.20
CA CYS A 59 -8.37 -3.91 -6.51
C CYS A 59 -7.16 -3.49 -7.34
N VAL A 60 -6.39 -4.44 -7.86
CA VAL A 60 -5.23 -4.18 -8.74
C VAL A 60 -5.58 -4.62 -10.15
N GLY A 61 -5.73 -3.68 -11.07
CA GLY A 61 -6.08 -3.96 -12.46
C GLY A 61 -4.97 -4.69 -13.24
N ARG A 62 -5.34 -5.35 -14.34
CA ARG A 62 -4.40 -6.11 -15.19
C ARG A 62 -3.12 -5.35 -15.53
N ARG A 63 -1.99 -6.06 -15.55
CA ARG A 63 -0.65 -5.53 -15.89
C ARG A 63 -0.19 -4.35 -15.03
N THR A 64 -0.77 -4.14 -13.86
CA THR A 64 -0.32 -3.11 -12.92
C THR A 64 0.75 -3.65 -11.99
N ILE A 65 1.81 -2.87 -11.77
CA ILE A 65 2.92 -3.16 -10.87
C ILE A 65 2.82 -2.24 -9.65
N VAL A 66 2.72 -2.85 -8.48
CA VAL A 66 2.82 -2.19 -7.18
C VAL A 66 4.23 -2.40 -6.64
N GLY A 67 5.01 -1.32 -6.60
CA GLY A 67 6.40 -1.30 -6.17
C GLY A 67 6.59 -1.67 -4.69
N ALA A 68 7.82 -2.07 -4.36
CA ALA A 68 8.16 -2.53 -3.02
C ALA A 68 7.94 -1.44 -1.97
N GLY A 69 7.47 -1.82 -0.78
CA GLY A 69 7.24 -0.88 0.32
C GLY A 69 6.03 0.04 0.17
N LEU A 70 5.31 0.03 -0.96
CA LEU A 70 4.16 0.92 -1.16
C LEU A 70 3.00 0.53 -0.23
N ARG A 71 2.37 1.54 0.37
CA ARG A 71 1.13 1.39 1.14
C ARG A 71 -0.05 1.93 0.34
N VAL A 72 -1.02 1.07 0.02
CA VAL A 72 -2.25 1.47 -0.66
C VAL A 72 -3.39 1.46 0.34
N ALA A 73 -4.06 2.60 0.46
CA ALA A 73 -5.19 2.78 1.37
C ALA A 73 -6.36 1.82 1.04
N PRO A 74 -7.23 1.51 2.02
CA PRO A 74 -8.38 0.64 1.80
C PRO A 74 -9.34 1.13 0.70
N GLY A 75 -9.97 0.18 0.04
CA GLY A 75 -11.04 0.43 -0.92
C GLY A 75 -10.63 1.15 -2.20
N ARG A 76 -9.33 1.20 -2.50
CA ARG A 76 -8.81 1.79 -3.75
C ARG A 76 -8.86 0.78 -4.89
N ALA A 77 -9.15 1.28 -6.08
CA ALA A 77 -9.01 0.53 -7.31
C ALA A 77 -7.87 1.14 -8.13
N LEU A 78 -6.81 0.37 -8.32
CA LEU A 78 -5.69 0.73 -9.19
C LEU A 78 -6.06 0.39 -10.63
N PRO A 79 -6.07 1.37 -11.55
CA PRO A 79 -6.33 1.12 -12.96
C PRO A 79 -5.36 0.11 -13.58
N PRO A 80 -5.73 -0.52 -14.71
CA PRO A 80 -4.83 -1.37 -15.50
C PRO A 80 -3.59 -0.63 -16.03
N GLY A 81 -2.48 -1.35 -16.14
CA GLY A 81 -1.27 -0.91 -16.85
C GLY A 81 -0.43 0.16 -16.17
N LEU A 82 -0.56 0.35 -14.85
CA LEU A 82 0.24 1.31 -14.10
C LEU A 82 1.53 0.68 -13.55
N SER A 83 2.59 1.48 -13.43
CA SER A 83 3.76 1.16 -12.60
C SER A 83 3.86 2.18 -11.48
N ILE A 84 3.56 1.76 -10.24
CA ILE A 84 3.47 2.65 -9.08
C ILE A 84 4.66 2.35 -8.17
N VAL A 85 5.49 3.35 -7.90
CA VAL A 85 6.69 3.23 -7.06
C VAL A 85 6.52 4.02 -5.76
N PRO A 86 7.17 3.62 -4.65
CA PRO A 86 7.17 4.41 -3.42
C PRO A 86 7.86 5.77 -3.61
N PRO A 87 7.68 6.72 -2.68
CA PRO A 87 8.42 7.98 -2.69
C PRO A 87 9.93 7.75 -2.81
N LEU A 88 10.56 8.46 -3.75
CA LEU A 88 11.96 8.23 -4.11
C LEU A 88 12.97 8.79 -3.09
N GLY A 89 12.53 9.65 -2.17
CA GLY A 89 13.40 10.30 -1.20
C GLY A 89 14.05 9.34 -0.20
N GLU A 90 13.42 8.18 0.04
CA GLU A 90 13.88 7.15 0.98
C GLU A 90 14.64 6.01 0.29
N VAL A 91 14.73 6.02 -1.05
CA VAL A 91 15.40 4.99 -1.84
C VAL A 91 16.74 5.53 -2.34
N VAL A 92 17.83 4.79 -2.14
CA VAL A 92 19.15 5.16 -2.70
C VAL A 92 19.08 5.13 -4.23
N GLN A 93 19.09 6.30 -4.86
CA GLN A 93 19.11 6.48 -6.31
C GLN A 93 20.52 6.76 -6.83
N ARG A 94 21.38 7.36 -6.00
CA ARG A 94 22.76 7.69 -6.35
C ARG A 94 23.71 7.37 -5.21
N ILE A 95 24.79 6.68 -5.54
CA ILE A 95 25.91 6.38 -4.65
C ILE A 95 27.11 7.22 -5.15
N PRO A 96 27.47 8.32 -4.46
CA PRO A 96 28.70 9.07 -4.76
C PRO A 96 29.97 8.22 -4.60
N ASP A 97 30.94 8.45 -5.47
CA ASP A 97 32.27 7.85 -5.34
C ASP A 97 32.98 8.38 -4.08
N GLY A 98 33.82 7.53 -3.46
CA GLY A 98 34.66 7.92 -2.32
C GLY A 98 33.96 8.05 -0.96
N LEU A 99 32.68 7.67 -0.85
CA LEU A 99 31.99 7.58 0.45
C LEU A 99 32.67 6.55 1.38
N GLN A 100 32.90 6.95 2.64
CA GLN A 100 33.41 6.10 3.71
C GLN A 100 32.64 6.37 5.01
N GLY A 101 32.59 5.39 5.91
CA GLY A 101 31.92 5.52 7.22
C GLY A 101 30.40 5.31 7.18
N THR A 102 29.70 5.79 8.21
CA THR A 102 28.24 5.65 8.36
C THR A 102 27.50 6.76 7.61
N VAL A 103 26.54 6.38 6.78
CA VAL A 103 25.78 7.27 5.90
C VAL A 103 24.27 7.06 6.08
N THR A 104 23.45 8.04 5.69
CA THR A 104 21.99 7.97 5.64
C THR A 104 21.48 8.36 4.25
N VAL A 105 20.19 8.12 3.98
CA VAL A 105 19.53 8.52 2.73
C VAL A 105 18.85 9.87 2.94
N SER A 106 19.16 10.83 2.08
CA SER A 106 18.48 12.13 2.01
C SER A 106 18.18 12.46 0.54
N ASP A 107 16.91 12.70 0.21
CA ASP A 107 16.43 12.94 -1.16
C ASP A 107 16.98 11.93 -2.19
N GLY A 108 17.04 10.65 -1.79
CA GLY A 108 17.54 9.55 -2.60
C GLY A 108 19.05 9.54 -2.86
N ARG A 109 19.85 10.29 -2.09
CA ARG A 109 21.31 10.26 -2.12
C ARG A 109 21.86 9.76 -0.79
N LEU A 110 22.97 9.05 -0.84
CA LEU A 110 23.74 8.75 0.37
C LEU A 110 24.50 10.01 0.82
N VAL A 111 24.31 10.38 2.09
CA VAL A 111 24.99 11.50 2.76
C VAL A 111 25.57 11.03 4.10
N PRO A 112 26.69 11.59 4.61
CA PRO A 112 27.19 11.25 5.94
C PRO A 112 26.14 11.45 7.03
N LEU A 113 26.09 10.54 8.00
CA LEU A 113 25.18 10.65 9.15
C LEU A 113 25.79 11.63 10.17
N GLU A 114 25.28 12.86 10.22
CA GLU A 114 25.64 13.82 11.27
C GLU A 114 25.14 13.31 12.63
N ARG A 115 26.01 13.35 13.65
CA ARG A 115 25.71 12.96 15.03
C ARG A 115 25.53 14.19 15.90
#